data_AF-A0A024TSD0-F1
#
_entry.id   AF-A0A024TSD0-F1
#
_cell.length_a   1.000
_cell.length_b   1.000
_cell.length_c   1.000
_cell.angle_alpha   90.00
_cell.angle_beta   90.00
_cell.angle_gamma   90.00
#
_symmetry.space_group_name_H-M   'P 1'
#
loop_
_entity.id
_entity.type
_entity.pdbx_description
1 polymer ?
#
loop_
_entity_poly.entity_id
_entity_poly.type
_entity_poly.pdbx_seq_one_letter_code
_entity_poly.pdbx_strand_id
1 'polypeptide(L)'
;MALVRLVSSVRRMLQPPQWSFFPQVQLEVLPGVHLPEESVEDADDDALWHACPKSKVTRSRKRIRNNDPSKRLKNIVHLQDCEHCGDKKLRHRLCMGCFKKGVYFTS
;
A
#
# COMPACT_ATOMS: atom_id res chain seq x y z
N MET A 1 -16.14 5.61 -56.99
CA MET A 1 -15.85 6.51 -55.85
C MET A 1 -16.30 5.97 -54.49
N ALA A 2 -17.34 5.13 -54.40
CA ALA A 2 -17.78 4.53 -53.13
C ALA A 2 -16.78 3.52 -52.53
N LEU A 3 -16.18 2.67 -53.38
CA LEU A 3 -15.18 1.68 -52.93
C LEU A 3 -13.91 2.32 -52.36
N VAL A 4 -13.45 3.44 -52.93
CA VAL A 4 -12.27 4.18 -52.44
C VAL A 4 -12.52 4.73 -51.02
N ARG A 5 -13.74 5.20 -50.75
CA ARG A 5 -14.14 5.68 -49.42
C ARG A 5 -14.21 4.53 -48.41
N LEU A 6 -14.74 3.38 -48.81
CA LEU A 6 -14.83 2.20 -47.94
C LEU A 6 -13.43 1.67 -47.58
N VAL A 7 -12.53 1.56 -48.55
CA VAL A 7 -11.13 1.14 -48.31
C VAL A 7 -10.39 2.14 -47.42
N SER A 8 -10.59 3.45 -47.59
CA SER A 8 -9.97 4.47 -46.73
C SER A 8 -10.48 4.46 -45.28
N SER A 9 -11.76 4.11 -45.07
CA SER A 9 -12.40 3.98 -43.75
C SER A 9 -11.83 2.80 -42.99
N VAL A 10 -11.78 1.63 -43.62
CA VAL A 10 -11.22 0.41 -43.03
C VAL A 10 -9.74 0.60 -42.69
N ARG A 11 -8.98 1.26 -43.57
CA ARG A 11 -7.55 1.52 -43.33
C ARG A 11 -7.29 2.46 -42.15
N ARG A 12 -8.18 3.44 -41.89
CA ARG A 12 -8.12 4.31 -40.70
C ARG A 12 -8.46 3.55 -39.42
N MET A 13 -9.34 2.55 -39.50
CA MET A 13 -9.75 1.77 -38.33
C MET A 13 -8.71 0.71 -37.92
N LEU A 14 -7.94 0.20 -38.88
CA LEU A 14 -6.85 -0.76 -38.62
C LEU A 14 -5.49 -0.11 -38.37
N GLN A 15 -5.38 1.23 -38.42
CA GLN A 15 -4.16 1.90 -38.00
C GLN A 15 -4.05 1.84 -36.47
N PRO A 16 -2.95 1.29 -35.91
CA PRO A 16 -2.73 1.38 -34.48
C PRO A 16 -2.69 2.86 -34.09
N PRO A 17 -3.26 3.25 -32.94
CA PRO A 17 -3.17 4.61 -32.48
C PRO A 17 -1.68 4.94 -32.35
N GLN A 18 -1.18 5.87 -33.16
CA GLN A 18 0.12 6.47 -32.95
C GLN A 18 -0.06 7.51 -31.85
N TRP A 19 0.02 7.07 -30.60
CA TRP A 19 0.30 7.96 -29.48
C TRP A 19 1.78 8.33 -29.62
N SER A 20 2.06 9.22 -30.57
CA SER A 20 3.35 9.88 -30.73
C SER A 20 3.51 10.92 -29.62
N PHE A 21 3.63 10.41 -28.39
CA PHE A 21 4.06 11.16 -27.20
C PHE A 21 5.44 10.68 -26.72
N PHE A 22 6.19 10.02 -27.60
CA PHE A 22 7.62 9.82 -27.44
C PHE A 22 8.32 10.75 -28.43
N PRO A 23 9.19 11.68 -27.98
CA PRO A 23 10.09 12.35 -28.91
C PRO A 23 10.95 11.24 -29.53
N GLN A 24 10.98 11.17 -30.87
CA GLN A 24 11.98 10.36 -31.56
C GLN A 24 13.35 10.95 -31.24
N VAL A 25 14.00 10.41 -30.21
CA VAL A 25 15.44 10.53 -30.07
C VAL A 25 16.02 9.63 -31.15
N GLN A 26 16.37 10.22 -32.29
CA GLN A 26 17.28 9.58 -33.24
C GLN A 26 18.61 9.43 -32.52
N LEU A 27 18.84 8.25 -31.98
CA LEU A 27 20.11 7.87 -31.37
C LEU A 27 21.12 7.63 -32.48
N GLU A 28 21.68 8.69 -33.04
CA GLU A 28 22.93 8.59 -33.78
C GLU A 28 24.05 8.39 -32.75
N VAL A 29 24.52 7.16 -32.65
CA VAL A 29 25.65 6.78 -31.80
C VAL A 29 26.93 7.35 -32.44
N LEU A 30 27.32 8.54 -32.01
CA LEU A 30 28.67 9.06 -32.21
C LEU A 30 29.65 8.22 -31.37
N PRO A 31 30.68 7.59 -31.96
CA PRO A 31 31.66 6.83 -31.20
C PRO A 31 32.57 7.83 -30.47
N GLY A 32 32.45 7.91 -29.14
CA GLY A 32 33.36 8.73 -28.33
C GLY A 32 32.82 9.26 -27.00
N VAL A 33 31.54 9.08 -26.68
CA VAL A 33 31.04 9.46 -25.35
C VAL A 33 31.38 8.34 -24.36
N HIS A 34 32.50 8.48 -23.68
CA HIS A 34 32.77 7.73 -22.46
C HIS A 34 31.77 8.23 -21.41
N LEU A 35 30.71 7.46 -21.18
CA LEU A 35 29.90 7.63 -19.98
C LEU A 35 30.83 7.43 -18.78
N PRO A 36 30.86 8.35 -17.81
CA PRO A 36 31.49 8.03 -16.54
C PRO A 36 30.71 6.86 -15.95
N GLU A 37 31.42 5.82 -15.52
CA GLU A 37 30.88 4.77 -14.67
C GLU A 37 30.56 5.42 -13.31
N GLU A 38 29.48 6.18 -13.24
CA GLU A 38 28.90 6.64 -11.97
C GLU A 38 28.25 5.42 -11.31
N SER A 39 28.69 5.17 -10.09
CA SER A 39 28.26 4.14 -9.16
C SER A 39 26.74 4.01 -9.14
N VAL A 40 26.24 2.83 -9.52
CA VAL A 40 24.81 2.46 -9.52
C VAL A 40 24.22 2.45 -8.09
N GLU A 41 25.04 2.66 -7.07
CA GLU A 41 24.62 2.74 -5.67
C GLU A 41 24.08 4.13 -5.27
N ASP A 42 24.55 5.21 -5.89
CA ASP A 42 24.17 6.58 -5.50
C ASP A 42 22.81 7.03 -6.08
N ALA A 43 22.38 6.41 -7.19
CA ALA A 43 21.15 6.79 -7.90
C ALA A 43 19.86 6.34 -7.19
N ASP A 44 19.90 5.22 -6.46
CA ASP A 44 18.76 4.73 -5.68
C ASP A 44 18.53 5.58 -4.42
N ASP A 45 19.61 6.08 -3.82
CA ASP A 45 19.56 6.98 -2.68
C ASP A 45 18.93 8.33 -3.06
N ASP A 46 19.31 8.92 -4.20
CA ASP A 46 18.76 10.19 -4.68
C ASP A 46 17.22 10.18 -4.88
N ALA A 47 16.67 9.07 -5.38
CA ALA A 47 15.23 8.91 -5.53
C ALA A 47 14.49 8.87 -4.19
N LEU A 48 15.12 8.29 -3.15
CA LEU A 48 14.57 8.24 -1.80
C LEU A 48 14.65 9.60 -1.10
N TRP A 49 15.74 10.36 -1.27
CA TRP A 49 15.89 11.72 -0.73
C TRP A 49 14.85 12.70 -1.29
N HIS A 50 14.38 12.48 -2.52
CA HIS A 50 13.32 13.28 -3.16
C HIS A 50 11.89 12.74 -2.94
N ALA A 51 11.72 11.63 -2.21
CA ALA A 51 10.42 11.03 -1.95
C ALA A 51 9.60 11.84 -0.94
N CYS A 52 8.96 12.90 -1.42
CA CYS A 52 8.02 13.71 -0.65
C CYS A 52 6.57 13.44 -1.08
N PRO A 53 5.59 13.36 -0.15
CA PRO A 53 4.19 13.31 -0.53
C PRO A 53 3.81 14.53 -1.37
N LYS A 54 3.43 14.29 -2.63
CA LYS A 54 3.13 15.35 -3.60
C LYS A 54 2.00 16.30 -3.15
N SER A 55 1.04 15.81 -2.38
CA SER A 55 -0.09 16.62 -1.90
C SER A 55 -0.64 16.14 -0.56
N LYS A 56 -1.32 17.06 0.14
CA LYS A 56 -1.98 16.78 1.41
C LYS A 56 -3.16 15.81 1.22
N VAL A 57 -3.22 14.78 2.06
CA VAL A 57 -4.35 13.84 2.07
C VAL A 57 -5.63 14.54 2.55
N THR A 58 -6.72 14.40 1.79
CA THR A 58 -8.01 14.98 2.16
C THR A 58 -8.60 14.34 3.42
N ARG A 59 -9.44 15.10 4.14
CA ARG A 59 -10.08 14.63 5.38
C ARG A 59 -10.90 13.35 5.16
N SER A 60 -11.60 13.24 4.03
CA SER A 60 -12.40 12.05 3.69
C SER A 60 -11.52 10.80 3.54
N ARG A 61 -10.42 10.89 2.77
CA ARG A 61 -9.47 9.80 2.57
C ARG A 61 -8.79 9.38 3.88
N LYS A 62 -8.36 10.34 4.69
CA LYS A 62 -7.78 10.07 6.01
C LYS A 62 -8.78 9.35 6.93
N ARG A 63 -10.05 9.77 6.92
CA ARG A 63 -11.12 9.16 7.72
C ARG A 63 -11.34 7.70 7.32
N ILE A 64 -11.49 7.40 6.03
CA ILE A 64 -11.72 6.04 5.54
C ILE A 64 -10.54 5.15 5.94
N ARG A 65 -9.30 5.59 5.67
CA ARG A 65 -8.08 4.82 6.00
C ARG A 65 -7.93 4.53 7.49
N ASN A 66 -8.39 5.43 8.36
CA ASN A 66 -8.24 5.30 9.81
C ASN A 66 -9.40 4.53 10.46
N ASN A 67 -10.61 4.57 9.88
CA ASN A 67 -11.79 3.88 10.40
C ASN A 67 -12.07 2.54 9.71
N ASP A 68 -11.11 2.05 8.93
CA ASP A 68 -11.19 0.76 8.29
C ASP A 68 -11.46 -0.34 9.36
N PRO A 69 -12.39 -1.29 9.10
CA PRO A 69 -12.73 -2.36 10.04
C PRO A 69 -11.52 -3.18 10.50
N SER A 70 -10.48 -3.29 9.69
CA SER A 70 -9.23 -3.99 10.03
C SER A 70 -8.46 -3.32 11.17
N LYS A 71 -8.54 -1.99 11.27
CA LYS A 71 -7.83 -1.19 12.28
C LYS A 71 -8.66 -0.89 13.52
N ARG A 72 -9.96 -1.19 13.47
CA ARG A 72 -10.86 -0.97 14.59
C ARG A 72 -10.54 -1.94 15.73
N LEU A 73 -10.65 -1.45 16.96
CA LEU A 73 -10.49 -2.31 18.14
C LEU A 73 -11.55 -3.40 18.11
N LYS A 74 -11.10 -4.66 18.09
CA LYS A 74 -11.99 -5.83 18.13
C LYS A 74 -12.46 -6.05 19.56
N ASN A 75 -13.73 -6.41 19.71
CA ASN A 75 -14.29 -6.72 21.03
C ASN A 75 -13.69 -8.02 21.58
N ILE A 76 -13.36 -8.02 22.87
CA ILE A 76 -12.90 -9.21 23.58
C ILE A 76 -14.14 -10.05 23.96
N VAL A 77 -14.36 -11.17 23.26
CA VAL A 77 -15.51 -12.06 23.49
C VAL A 77 -15.23 -13.12 24.56
N HIS A 78 -13.96 -13.37 24.87
CA HIS A 78 -13.51 -14.45 25.75
C HIS A 78 -13.35 -14.01 27.22
N LEU A 79 -14.32 -13.24 27.72
CA LEU A 79 -14.46 -12.92 29.14
C LEU A 79 -15.31 -14.00 29.81
N GLN A 80 -14.88 -14.50 30.95
CA GLN A 80 -15.59 -15.48 31.78
C GLN A 80 -15.60 -15.01 33.23
N ASP A 81 -16.57 -15.45 34.01
CA ASP A 81 -16.62 -15.10 35.43
C ASP A 81 -15.68 -16.02 36.24
N CYS A 82 -15.06 -15.46 37.28
CA CYS A 82 -14.19 -16.21 38.18
C CYS A 82 -15.01 -17.01 39.20
N GLU A 83 -14.69 -18.29 39.38
CA GLU A 83 -15.40 -19.19 40.31
C GLU A 83 -15.29 -18.78 41.79
N HIS A 84 -14.25 -18.04 42.18
CA HIS A 84 -14.04 -17.65 43.59
C HIS A 84 -14.57 -16.26 43.92
N CYS A 85 -14.34 -15.27 43.05
CA CYS A 85 -14.67 -13.88 43.32
C CYS A 85 -15.82 -13.31 42.48
N GLY A 86 -16.26 -14.00 41.43
CA GLY A 86 -17.27 -13.49 40.50
C GLY A 86 -16.77 -12.40 39.55
N ASP A 87 -15.52 -11.92 39.68
CA ASP A 87 -14.95 -10.94 38.75
C ASP A 87 -14.71 -11.54 37.37
N LYS A 88 -14.82 -10.70 36.32
CA LYS A 88 -14.52 -11.12 34.95
C LYS A 88 -13.02 -11.36 34.77
N LYS A 89 -12.67 -12.58 34.36
CA LYS A 89 -11.34 -13.00 33.93
C LYS A 89 -11.31 -13.30 32.44
N LEU A 90 -10.10 -13.32 31.86
CA LEU A 90 -9.89 -13.81 30.50
C LEU A 90 -9.85 -15.34 30.49
N ARG A 91 -10.32 -15.96 29.40
CA ARG A 91 -10.13 -17.41 29.18
C ARG A 91 -8.65 -17.79 29.25
N HIS A 92 -8.35 -18.88 29.94
CA HIS A 92 -6.99 -19.43 30.16
C HIS A 92 -6.04 -18.55 30.99
N ARG A 93 -6.54 -17.54 31.71
CA ARG A 93 -5.75 -16.76 32.67
C ARG A 93 -6.34 -16.87 34.07
N LEU A 94 -5.45 -16.88 35.07
CA LEU A 94 -5.86 -16.76 36.47
C LEU A 94 -6.49 -15.38 36.72
N CYS A 95 -7.46 -15.31 37.62
CA CYS A 95 -8.03 -14.03 38.02
C CYS A 95 -6.99 -13.21 38.77
N MET A 96 -6.69 -12.01 38.28
CA MET A 96 -5.69 -11.11 38.88
C MET A 96 -6.07 -10.72 40.31
N GLY A 97 -7.37 -10.59 40.59
CA GLY A 97 -7.88 -10.29 41.94
C GLY A 97 -7.64 -11.43 42.93
N CYS A 98 -7.97 -12.67 42.54
CA CYS A 98 -7.74 -13.85 43.37
C CYS A 98 -6.24 -14.16 43.54
N PHE A 99 -5.44 -13.94 42.48
CA PHE A 99 -3.99 -14.10 42.54
C PHE A 99 -3.36 -13.14 43.54
N LYS A 100 -3.73 -11.85 43.51
CA LYS A 100 -3.22 -10.85 44.44
C LYS A 100 -3.61 -11.13 45.90
N LYS A 101 -4.79 -11.70 46.12
CA LYS A 101 -5.28 -12.09 47.46
C LYS A 101 -4.67 -13.41 47.96
N GLY A 102 -3.92 -14.13 47.13
CA GLY A 102 -3.30 -15.41 47.51
C GLY A 102 -4.27 -16.59 47.63
N VAL A 103 -5.52 -16.45 47.18
CA VAL A 103 -6.60 -17.44 47.39
C VAL A 103 -6.29 -18.79 46.75
N TYR A 104 -5.52 -18.82 45.66
CA TYR A 104 -5.15 -20.05 44.97
C TYR A 104 -4.03 -20.84 45.66
N PHE A 105 -3.29 -20.22 46.59
CA PHE A 105 -2.12 -20.82 47.25
C PHE A 105 -2.43 -21.32 48.66
N THR A 106 -3.55 -20.90 49.23
CA THR A 106 -4.04 -21.34 50.53
C THR A 106 -4.94 -22.55 50.35
N SER A 107 -4.35 -23.68 49.98
CA SER A 107 -4.99 -25.01 50.03
C SER A 107 -4.32 -25.85 51.11
#